data_AF-A0A558R7Q7-F1
#
_entry.id   AF-A0A558R7Q7-F1
#
_cell.length_a   1.000
_cell.length_b   1.000
_cell.length_c   1.000
_cell.angle_alpha   90.00
_cell.angle_beta   90.00
_cell.angle_gamma   90.00
#
_symmetry.space_group_name_H-M   'P 1'
#
loop_
_entity.id
_entity.type
_entity.pdbx_description
1 polymer ?
#
loop_
_entity_poly.entity_id
_entity_poly.type
_entity_poly.pdbx_seq_one_letter_code
_entity_poly.pdbx_strand_id
1 'polypeptide(L)' 'MLATRSPGATACPSEVARALAAGMPEGEWRGMMPVVHDAIDALLAEGRVRLTWKGKALSTRSGSYRISLATSAPPE' A
#
# COMPACT_ATOMS: atom_id res chain seq x y z
N MET A 1 9.25 4.79 -7.91
CA MET A 1 10.30 3.99 -7.24
C MET A 1 9.71 3.13 -6.11
N LEU A 2 9.11 1.99 -6.47
CA LEU A 2 8.76 0.87 -5.57
C LEU A 2 9.41 -0.45 -6.05
N ALA A 3 10.08 -0.42 -7.20
CA ALA A 3 10.78 -1.57 -7.79
C ALA A 3 12.19 -1.82 -7.23
N THR A 4 12.71 -0.93 -6.36
CA THR A 4 14.09 -1.00 -5.84
C THR A 4 14.19 -1.43 -4.37
N ARG A 5 13.07 -1.72 -3.69
CA ARG A 5 13.09 -2.11 -2.27
C ARG A 5 12.92 -3.62 -2.13
N SER A 6 13.78 -4.22 -1.31
CA SER A 6 13.90 -5.66 -1.03
C SER A 6 12.58 -6.43 -0.98
N PRO A 7 12.57 -7.73 -1.30
CA PRO A 7 11.44 -8.61 -0.98
C PRO A 7 11.09 -8.47 0.51
N GLY A 8 9.90 -7.93 0.80
CA GLY A 8 9.46 -7.57 2.16
C GLY A 8 9.37 -6.06 2.46
N ALA A 9 9.64 -5.20 1.47
CA ALA A 9 9.41 -3.77 1.61
C ALA A 9 7.92 -3.48 1.92
N THR A 10 7.72 -2.64 2.92
CA THR A 10 6.39 -2.18 3.31
C THR A 10 6.27 -0.69 3.07
N ALA A 11 5.11 -0.26 2.59
CA ALA A 11 4.82 1.13 2.30
C ALA A 11 3.71 1.64 3.23
N CYS A 12 3.81 2.91 3.61
CA CYS A 12 2.69 3.63 4.22
C CYS A 12 1.74 4.14 3.13
N PRO A 13 0.42 4.24 3.39
CA PRO A 13 -0.54 4.78 2.42
C PRO A 13 -0.15 6.19 1.94
N SER A 14 0.41 7.03 2.81
CA SER A 14 0.90 8.37 2.43
C SER A 14 2.08 8.34 1.45
N GLU A 15 2.95 7.32 1.50
CA GLU A 15 4.02 7.15 0.51
C GLU A 15 3.44 6.78 -0.85
N VAL A 16 2.43 5.90 -0.89
CA VAL A 16 1.72 5.54 -2.12
C VAL A 16 1.00 6.77 -2.71
N ALA A 17 0.35 7.56 -1.86
CA ALA A 17 -0.31 8.81 -2.27
C ALA A 17 0.66 9.81 -2.88
N ARG A 18 1.83 9.98 -2.28
CA ARG A 18 2.89 10.86 -2.81
C ARG A 18 3.48 10.32 -4.10
N ALA A 19 3.58 9.00 -4.26
CA ALA A 19 4.02 8.39 -5.51
C ALA A 19 3.00 8.59 -6.64
N LEU A 20 1.71 8.52 -6.34
CA LEU A 20 0.64 8.82 -7.31
C LEU A 20 0.56 10.30 -7.65
N ALA A 21 0.75 11.16 -6.66
CA ALA A 21 0.82 12.62 -6.83
C ALA A 21 2.21 13.11 -7.29
N ALA A 22 3.12 12.20 -7.69
CA ALA A 22 4.45 12.57 -8.18
C ALA A 22 4.29 13.30 -9.53
N GLY A 23 4.26 14.63 -9.49
CA GLY A 23 3.95 15.50 -10.63
C GLY A 23 2.86 16.54 -10.34
N MET A 24 2.18 16.43 -9.19
CA MET A 24 1.24 17.42 -8.68
C MET A 24 1.92 18.37 -7.66
N PRO A 25 1.37 19.58 -7.45
CA PRO A 25 1.82 20.47 -6.38
C PRO A 25 1.87 19.81 -5.00
N GLU A 26 2.82 20.23 -4.17
CA GLU A 26 2.90 19.76 -2.78
C GLU A 26 1.59 20.02 -2.03
N GLY A 27 0.97 18.94 -1.53
CA GLY A 27 -0.30 19.00 -0.80
C GLY A 27 -1.44 18.25 -1.48
N GLU A 28 -1.42 18.11 -2.81
CA GLU A 28 -2.45 17.40 -3.60
C GLU A 28 -2.55 15.91 -3.26
N TRP A 29 -1.45 15.30 -2.77
CA TRP A 29 -1.43 13.91 -2.32
C TRP A 29 -2.49 13.60 -1.25
N ARG A 30 -2.94 14.59 -0.48
CA ARG A 30 -4.03 14.42 0.48
C ARG A 30 -5.36 14.14 -0.20
N GLY A 31 -5.62 14.79 -1.34
CA GLY A 31 -6.81 14.55 -2.16
C GLY A 31 -6.81 13.15 -2.80
N MET A 32 -5.63 12.55 -2.96
CA MET A 32 -5.48 11.18 -3.47
C MET A 32 -5.69 10.10 -2.41
N MET A 33 -5.80 10.45 -1.12
CA MET A 33 -5.96 9.45 -0.05
C MET A 33 -7.19 8.55 -0.18
N PRO A 34 -8.38 9.03 -0.59
CA PRO A 34 -9.51 8.16 -0.86
C PRO A 34 -9.23 7.16 -1.99
N VAL A 35 -8.58 7.61 -3.07
CA VAL A 35 -8.22 6.77 -4.23
C VAL A 35 -7.19 5.70 -3.84
N VAL A 36 -6.20 6.09 -3.04
CA VAL A 36 -5.20 5.16 -2.49
C VAL A 36 -5.88 4.10 -1.63
N HIS A 37 -6.81 4.48 -0.76
CA HIS A 37 -7.54 3.53 0.07
C HIS A 37 -8.38 2.55 -0.76
N ASP A 38 -9.09 3.04 -1.77
CA ASP A 38 -9.89 2.20 -2.67
C ASP A 38 -9.02 1.19 -3.44
N ALA A 39 -7.90 1.66 -4.00
CA ALA A 39 -6.93 0.79 -4.68
C ALA A 39 -6.32 -0.26 -3.73
N ILE A 40 -6.01 0.11 -2.49
CA ILE A 40 -5.53 -0.84 -1.47
C ILE A 40 -6.60 -1.86 -1.12
N ASP A 41 -7.84 -1.43 -0.93
CA ASP A 41 -8.96 -2.32 -0.61
C ASP A 41 -9.19 -3.33 -1.75
N ALA A 42 -9.15 -2.88 -3.01
CA ALA A 42 -9.22 -3.75 -4.18
C ALA A 42 -8.06 -4.75 -4.22
N LEU A 43 -6.81 -4.28 -4.08
CA LEU A 43 -5.63 -5.16 -4.09
C LEU A 43 -5.63 -6.14 -2.91
N LEU A 44 -6.19 -5.76 -1.77
CA LEU A 44 -6.33 -6.62 -0.60
C LEU A 44 -7.39 -7.70 -0.84
N ALA A 45 -8.51 -7.34 -1.45
CA ALA A 45 -9.56 -8.27 -1.86
C ALA A 45 -9.04 -9.28 -2.91
N GLU A 46 -8.17 -8.83 -3.83
CA GLU A 46 -7.47 -9.69 -4.79
C GLU A 46 -6.36 -10.54 -4.15
N GLY A 47 -6.02 -10.31 -2.87
CA GLY A 47 -4.92 -11.00 -2.19
C GLY A 47 -3.53 -10.63 -2.71
N ARG A 48 -3.41 -9.53 -3.47
CA ARG A 48 -2.16 -9.03 -4.06
C ARG A 48 -1.32 -8.22 -3.09
N VAL A 49 -1.94 -7.66 -2.06
CA VAL A 49 -1.27 -6.98 -0.95
C VAL A 49 -1.73 -7.56 0.39
N ARG A 50 -0.91 -7.37 1.42
CA ARG A 50 -1.26 -7.68 2.81
C ARG A 50 -1.12 -6.43 3.65
N LEU A 51 -2.08 -6.21 4.54
CA LEU A 51 -2.01 -5.15 5.53
C LEU A 51 -1.42 -5.69 6.82
N THR A 52 -0.52 -4.94 7.45
CA THR A 52 0.06 -5.29 8.74
C THR A 52 0.11 -4.09 9.68
N TRP A 53 -0.12 -4.31 10.97
CA TRP A 53 0.05 -3.30 12.01
C TRP A 53 0.62 -3.93 13.27
N LYS A 54 1.70 -3.34 13.81
CA LYS A 54 2.45 -3.88 14.96
C LYS A 54 2.78 -5.38 14.83
N GLY A 55 3.11 -5.83 13.62
CA GLY A 55 3.44 -7.23 13.33
C GLY A 55 2.23 -8.18 13.19
N LYS A 56 1.00 -7.67 13.32
CA LYS A 56 -0.23 -8.47 13.09
C LYS A 56 -0.77 -8.21 11.69
N ALA A 57 -1.20 -9.26 11.01
CA ALA A 57 -1.95 -9.13 9.76
C ALA A 57 -3.32 -8.49 10.03
N LEU A 58 -3.73 -7.57 9.17
CA LEU A 58 -5.04 -6.93 9.20
C LEU A 58 -5.84 -7.38 7.98
N SER A 59 -7.07 -7.81 8.22
CA SER A 59 -8.02 -8.18 7.16
C SER A 59 -8.68 -6.96 6.52
N THR A 60 -8.70 -5.83 7.22
CA THR A 60 -9.30 -4.57 6.78
C THR A 60 -8.41 -3.41 7.18
N ARG A 61 -8.38 -2.35 6.37
CA ARG A 61 -7.68 -1.11 6.75
C ARG A 61 -8.32 -0.50 7.99
N SER A 62 -7.53 -0.31 9.04
CA SER A 62 -7.97 0.36 10.25
C SER A 62 -6.81 1.10 10.90
N GLY A 63 -7.00 2.39 11.18
CA GLY A 63 -5.97 3.24 11.78
C GLY A 63 -4.65 3.26 11.02
N SER A 64 -3.54 3.22 11.75
CA SER A 64 -2.20 3.12 11.17
C SER A 64 -1.94 1.69 10.70
N TYR A 65 -1.60 1.51 9.42
CA TYR A 65 -1.23 0.20 8.87
C TYR A 65 -0.10 0.36 7.84
N ARG A 66 0.56 -0.75 7.54
CA ARG A 66 1.58 -0.86 6.49
C ARG A 66 1.13 -1.86 5.44
N ILE A 67 1.46 -1.56 4.19
CA ILE A 67 1.08 -2.33 3.02
C ILE A 67 2.32 -3.09 2.56
N SER A 68 2.21 -4.39 2.42
CA SER A 68 3.25 -5.25 1.87
C SER A 68 2.71 -5.86 0.58
N LEU A 69 3.56 -6.03 -0.43
CA LEU A 69 3.19 -6.89 -1.55
C LEU A 69 2.98 -8.31 -1.01
N ALA A 70 1.86 -8.93 -1.39
CA ALA A 70 1.75 -10.37 -1.23
C ALA A 70 2.79 -10.95 -2.19
N THR A 71 3.91 -11.43 -1.63
CA THR A 71 4.80 -12.28 -2.42
C THR A 71 3.93 -13.45 -2.87
N SER A 72 3.56 -13.45 -4.15
CA SER A 72 3.14 -14.70 -4.77
C SER A 72 4.37 -15.56 -4.68
N ALA A 73 4.39 -16.51 -3.76
CA ALA A 73 5.25 -17.67 -3.97
C ALA A 73 4.90 -18.19 -5.37
N PRO A 74 5.89 -18.55 -6.22
CA PRO A 74 5.56 -19.20 -7.48
C PRO A 74 4.74 -20.46 -7.18
N PRO A 75 3.74 -20.82 -8.01
CA PRO A 75 3.17 -22.16 -7.92
C PRO A 75 4.29 -23.17 -8.15
N GLU A 76 4.32 -24.21 -7.31
CA GLU A 76 5.24 -25.36 -7.40
C GLU A 76 5.17 -26.06 -8.77
#